data_AF-A0A021VRU5-F1
#
_entry.id   AF-A0A021VRU5-F1
#
_cell.length_a   1.000
_cell.length_b   1.000
_cell.length_c   1.000
_cell.angle_alpha   90.00
_cell.angle_beta   90.00
_cell.angle_gamma   90.00
#
_symmetry.space_group_name_H-M   'P 1'
#
loop_
_entity.id
_entity.type
_entity.pdbx_description
1 polymer ?
#
loop_
_entity_poly.entity_id
_entity_poly.type
_entity_poly.pdbx_seq_one_letter_code
_entity_poly.pdbx_strand_id
1 'polypeptide(L)'
;MRPAMRSPGRPEPSRMVQRQFWRLIATGVTTVEASLAVGVSWPVGTRWFRHAGGMPPLSLAEPTGRYLTFAEREEIALMRAKGAGVRQIARALQRDPGTISRELRRNAATRSGKQEYRATVAQWKAQQAAKRPKVAKLVGNARLREYVQERLDGTVRRADGTPVAGPDTPGWKGRKMKPHRADRHWATAWSPQQISSRLRLEFPDDESMRISHEAIYQALFIQGRGALRRELVACLRTGRALREPRARTRNKPQGHVTADVVLSERPAEAADRAVPGHWEGDLIIGTGRSAIGTLVERSSRSTLLVHLPRSEAWGEKPTVKNGPSLGGYGAVAMNAALTASMAQLPEQLRLTLTWDRGKE
;
A
#
# COMPACT_ATOMS: atom_id res chain seq x y z
N MET A 1 -21.90 34.12 -8.65
CA MET A 1 -21.98 33.73 -7.21
C MET A 1 -21.97 32.20 -7.12
N ARG A 2 -21.19 31.57 -6.23
CA ARG A 2 -21.27 30.10 -6.07
C ARG A 2 -22.65 29.72 -5.51
N PRO A 3 -23.29 28.65 -6.00
CA PRO A 3 -24.60 28.22 -5.50
C PRO A 3 -24.54 27.91 -4.00
N ALA A 4 -25.67 28.12 -3.31
CA ALA A 4 -25.77 27.88 -1.88
C ALA A 4 -25.51 26.41 -1.56
N MET A 5 -24.48 26.15 -0.74
CA MET A 5 -24.11 24.80 -0.35
C MET A 5 -25.06 24.29 0.75
N ARG A 6 -25.96 23.36 0.40
CA ARG A 6 -26.86 22.69 1.37
C ARG A 6 -26.05 21.71 2.23
N SER A 7 -26.27 21.73 3.54
CA SER A 7 -25.56 20.86 4.49
C SER A 7 -26.05 19.41 4.35
N PRO A 8 -25.18 18.39 4.25
CA PRO A 8 -25.55 17.01 3.93
C PRO A 8 -26.08 16.19 5.13
N GLY A 9 -26.62 16.85 6.16
CA GLY A 9 -26.88 16.21 7.46
C GLY A 9 -25.64 16.18 8.35
N ARG A 10 -25.34 15.04 9.00
CA ARG A 10 -24.13 14.87 9.82
C ARG A 10 -22.89 14.94 8.90
N PRO A 11 -21.97 15.91 9.09
CA PRO A 11 -20.79 16.02 8.24
C PRO A 11 -19.87 14.80 8.34
N GLU A 12 -19.13 14.53 7.26
CA GLU A 12 -18.03 13.55 7.30
C GLU A 12 -16.98 13.93 8.36
N PRO A 13 -16.23 12.94 8.91
CA PRO A 13 -15.15 13.21 9.84
C PRO A 13 -14.14 14.20 9.26
N SER A 14 -13.63 15.08 10.13
CA SER A 14 -12.82 16.21 9.71
C SER A 14 -11.54 15.77 8.97
N ARG A 15 -11.01 16.63 8.08
CA ARG A 15 -9.72 16.37 7.42
C ARG A 15 -8.56 16.16 8.38
N MET A 16 -8.65 16.69 9.61
CA MET A 16 -7.64 16.45 10.66
C MET A 16 -7.64 14.98 11.07
N VAL A 17 -8.83 14.41 11.33
CA VAL A 17 -9.00 12.98 11.65
C VAL A 17 -8.51 12.10 10.50
N GLN A 18 -8.90 12.42 9.26
CA GLN A 18 -8.43 11.69 8.09
C GLN A 18 -6.90 11.78 7.92
N ARG A 19 -6.30 12.95 8.18
CA ARG A 19 -4.85 13.13 8.11
C ARG A 19 -4.13 12.27 9.14
N GLN A 20 -4.59 12.28 10.39
CA GLN A 20 -3.99 11.48 11.44
C GLN A 20 -4.10 9.99 11.13
N PHE A 21 -5.23 9.54 10.59
CA PHE A 21 -5.39 8.18 10.11
C PHE A 21 -4.31 7.83 9.09
N TRP A 22 -4.11 8.66 8.06
CA TRP A 22 -3.10 8.39 7.03
C TRP A 22 -1.65 8.47 7.54
N ARG A 23 -1.37 9.28 8.57
CA ARG A 23 -0.07 9.28 9.25
C ARG A 23 0.20 7.95 9.95
N LEU A 24 -0.76 7.42 10.70
CA LEU A 24 -0.65 6.10 11.34
C LEU A 24 -0.51 4.97 10.30
N ILE A 25 -1.24 5.06 9.20
CA ILE A 25 -1.08 4.10 8.09
C ILE A 25 0.36 4.15 7.53
N ALA A 26 0.95 5.34 7.41
CA ALA A 26 2.31 5.51 6.92
C ALA A 26 3.37 4.91 7.85
N THR A 27 3.12 4.86 9.17
CA THR A 27 4.02 4.20 10.15
C THR A 27 3.89 2.67 10.15
N GLY A 28 2.95 2.11 9.39
CA GLY A 28 2.80 0.66 9.23
C GLY A 28 1.72 0.03 10.11
N VAL A 29 1.02 0.84 10.91
CA VAL A 29 -0.11 0.38 11.74
C VAL A 29 -1.23 -0.18 10.85
N THR A 30 -1.98 -1.17 11.35
CA THR A 30 -3.08 -1.76 10.58
C THR A 30 -4.21 -0.76 10.39
N THR A 31 -5.06 -1.00 9.39
CA THR A 31 -6.21 -0.12 9.14
C THR A 31 -7.20 -0.11 10.30
N VAL A 32 -7.33 -1.22 11.03
CA VAL A 32 -8.20 -1.32 12.21
C VAL A 32 -7.66 -0.49 13.36
N GLU A 33 -6.40 -0.71 13.75
CA GLU A 33 -5.73 0.06 14.81
C GLU A 33 -5.71 1.56 14.50
N ALA A 34 -5.38 1.94 13.26
CA ALA A 34 -5.40 3.34 12.84
C ALA A 34 -6.80 3.96 12.91
N SER A 35 -7.87 3.17 12.69
CA SER A 35 -9.26 3.65 12.83
C SER A 35 -9.61 3.91 14.29
N LEU A 36 -9.31 2.95 15.15
CA LEU A 36 -9.57 3.04 16.60
C LEU A 36 -8.81 4.24 17.20
N ALA A 37 -7.53 4.40 16.85
CA ALA A 37 -6.68 5.47 17.34
C ALA A 37 -7.18 6.89 16.98
N VAL A 38 -7.92 7.05 15.88
CA VAL A 38 -8.49 8.35 15.49
C VAL A 38 -9.97 8.49 15.82
N GLY A 39 -10.55 7.53 16.57
CA GLY A 39 -11.95 7.57 17.00
C GLY A 39 -12.96 7.34 15.87
N VAL A 40 -12.61 6.57 14.84
CA VAL A 40 -13.56 6.17 13.78
C VAL A 40 -13.76 4.66 13.77
N SER A 41 -14.95 4.21 13.34
CA SER A 41 -15.22 2.79 13.23
C SER A 41 -14.32 2.12 12.19
N TRP A 42 -13.89 0.89 12.45
CA TRP A 42 -13.02 0.13 11.55
C TRP A 42 -13.60 -0.03 10.11
N PRO A 43 -14.92 -0.13 9.87
CA PRO A 43 -15.45 -0.17 8.51
C PRO A 43 -15.25 1.15 7.77
N VAL A 44 -15.33 2.29 8.48
CA VAL A 44 -15.10 3.63 7.91
C VAL A 44 -13.64 3.79 7.51
N GLY A 45 -12.69 3.47 8.39
CA GLY A 45 -11.26 3.53 8.03
C GLY A 45 -10.87 2.54 6.93
N THR A 46 -11.50 1.36 6.89
CA THR A 46 -11.35 0.41 5.77
C THR A 46 -11.84 1.00 4.45
N ARG A 47 -12.98 1.71 4.48
CA ARG A 47 -13.52 2.41 3.31
C ARG A 47 -12.60 3.54 2.86
N TRP A 48 -12.07 4.34 3.79
CA TRP A 48 -11.08 5.38 3.50
C TRP A 48 -9.84 4.81 2.80
N PHE A 49 -9.27 3.75 3.37
CA PHE A 49 -8.10 3.09 2.80
C PHE A 49 -8.37 2.57 1.38
N ARG A 50 -9.51 1.91 1.17
CA ARG A 50 -9.88 1.33 -0.14
C ARG A 50 -10.19 2.40 -1.18
N HIS A 51 -11.00 3.40 -0.86
CA HIS A 51 -11.38 4.46 -1.80
C HIS A 51 -10.16 5.26 -2.27
N ALA A 52 -9.20 5.47 -1.38
CA ALA A 52 -7.96 6.16 -1.72
C ALA A 52 -6.85 5.22 -2.23
N GLY A 53 -7.16 3.96 -2.54
CA GLY A 53 -6.19 3.06 -3.17
C GLY A 53 -5.00 2.68 -2.30
N GLY A 54 -5.12 2.81 -0.97
CA GLY A 54 -4.02 2.66 -0.03
C GLY A 54 -3.04 3.83 0.01
N MET A 55 -3.40 4.98 -0.58
CA MET A 55 -2.58 6.20 -0.59
C MET A 55 -3.32 7.38 0.06
N PRO A 56 -2.60 8.33 0.68
CA PRO A 56 -3.24 9.51 1.25
C PRO A 56 -3.84 10.39 0.12
N PRO A 57 -5.15 10.63 0.10
CA PRO A 57 -5.78 11.47 -0.93
C PRO A 57 -5.58 12.97 -0.67
N LEU A 58 -4.96 13.32 0.46
CA LEU A 58 -4.79 14.67 1.00
C LEU A 58 -3.35 14.87 1.51
N SER A 59 -2.91 16.12 1.60
CA SER A 59 -1.59 16.45 2.16
C SER A 59 -1.52 16.11 3.65
N LEU A 60 -0.45 15.42 4.04
CA LEU A 60 -0.17 15.05 5.43
C LEU A 60 0.52 16.18 6.22
N ALA A 61 0.85 17.30 5.58
CA ALA A 61 1.31 18.49 6.28
C ALA A 61 0.17 19.13 7.08
N GLU A 62 0.50 19.74 8.21
CA GLU A 62 -0.48 20.55 8.94
C GLU A 62 -0.88 21.79 8.14
N PRO A 63 -2.14 22.23 8.20
CA PRO A 63 -2.55 23.51 7.65
C PRO A 63 -1.79 24.63 8.34
N THR A 64 -1.40 25.65 7.59
CA THR A 64 -0.83 26.86 8.18
C THR A 64 -1.88 27.58 9.02
N GLY A 65 -1.43 28.33 10.05
CA GLY A 65 -2.29 29.08 10.97
C GLY A 65 -3.15 30.17 10.34
N ARG A 66 -3.11 30.33 9.01
CA ARG A 66 -3.93 31.27 8.23
C ARG A 66 -5.44 31.03 8.35
N TYR A 67 -5.85 29.78 8.55
CA TYR A 67 -7.27 29.40 8.62
C TYR A 67 -7.67 29.06 10.05
N LEU A 68 -8.94 29.33 10.39
CA LEU A 68 -9.51 28.88 11.66
C LEU A 68 -9.43 27.35 11.76
N THR A 69 -9.05 26.85 12.92
CA THR A 69 -9.06 25.45 13.32
C THR A 69 -10.47 25.00 13.69
N PHE A 70 -10.64 23.71 13.95
CA PHE A 70 -11.92 23.21 14.44
C PHE A 70 -12.21 23.70 15.87
N ALA A 71 -11.21 23.67 16.76
CA ALA A 71 -11.34 24.18 18.13
C ALA A 71 -11.73 25.66 18.17
N GLU A 72 -11.10 26.51 17.34
CA GLU A 72 -11.51 27.92 17.23
C GLU A 72 -12.96 28.07 16.75
N ARG A 73 -13.44 27.18 15.86
CA ARG A 73 -14.86 27.19 15.45
C ARG A 73 -15.81 26.74 16.55
N GLU A 74 -15.40 25.82 17.42
CA GLU A 74 -16.17 25.44 18.61
C GLU A 74 -16.29 26.62 19.57
N GLU A 75 -15.18 27.32 19.81
CA GLU A 75 -15.16 28.50 20.70
C GLU A 75 -16.00 29.66 20.12
N ILE A 76 -15.97 29.88 18.80
CA ILE A 76 -16.89 30.82 18.13
C ILE A 76 -18.35 30.43 18.39
N ALA A 77 -18.69 29.14 18.31
CA ALA A 77 -20.06 28.68 18.53
C ALA A 77 -20.51 28.90 19.97
N LEU A 78 -19.66 28.58 20.96
CA LEU A 78 -19.94 28.79 22.38
C LEU A 78 -20.11 30.28 22.71
N MET A 79 -19.19 31.13 22.26
CA MET A 79 -19.27 32.56 22.51
C MET A 79 -20.50 33.20 21.83
N ARG A 80 -20.89 32.73 20.64
CA ARG A 80 -22.14 33.18 19.99
C ARG A 80 -23.38 32.78 20.78
N ALA A 81 -23.40 31.58 21.35
CA ALA A 81 -24.49 31.15 22.23
C ALA A 81 -24.58 32.00 23.50
N LYS A 82 -23.44 32.49 24.01
CA LYS A 82 -23.35 33.46 25.12
C LYS A 82 -23.67 34.92 24.73
N GLY A 83 -24.07 35.18 23.47
CA GLY A 83 -24.39 36.53 23.00
C GLY A 83 -23.18 37.42 22.66
N ALA A 84 -21.96 36.87 22.60
CA ALA A 84 -20.77 37.66 22.31
C ALA A 84 -20.78 38.24 20.89
N GLY A 85 -20.33 39.50 20.78
CA GLY A 85 -20.16 40.20 19.50
C GLY A 85 -18.90 39.79 18.75
N VAL A 86 -18.84 40.08 17.45
CA VAL A 86 -17.71 39.73 16.56
C VAL A 86 -16.35 40.19 17.10
N ARG A 87 -16.26 41.44 17.59
CA ARG A 87 -15.01 42.01 18.11
C ARG A 87 -14.54 41.36 19.41
N GLN A 88 -15.47 40.89 20.24
CA GLN A 88 -15.17 40.18 21.49
C GLN A 88 -14.62 38.79 21.18
N ILE A 89 -15.28 38.07 20.27
CA ILE A 89 -14.83 36.77 19.77
C ILE A 89 -13.42 36.87 19.17
N ALA A 90 -13.17 37.90 18.35
CA ALA A 90 -11.87 38.12 17.73
C ALA A 90 -10.75 38.35 18.77
N ARG A 91 -11.02 39.15 19.82
CA ARG A 91 -10.07 39.38 20.91
C ARG A 91 -9.77 38.10 21.68
N ALA A 92 -10.80 37.32 22.03
CA ALA A 92 -10.64 36.07 22.76
C ALA A 92 -9.79 35.04 21.98
N LEU A 93 -9.96 34.99 20.66
CA LEU A 93 -9.22 34.06 19.78
C LEU A 93 -7.92 34.63 19.22
N GLN A 94 -7.57 35.87 19.55
CA GLN A 94 -6.44 36.61 18.95
C GLN A 94 -6.48 36.60 17.41
N ARG A 95 -7.68 36.80 16.84
CA ARG A 95 -7.92 36.86 15.39
C ARG A 95 -8.43 38.22 14.97
N ASP A 96 -8.20 38.55 13.71
CA ASP A 96 -8.80 39.73 13.07
C ASP A 96 -10.35 39.66 13.10
N PRO A 97 -11.06 40.72 13.54
CA PRO A 97 -12.52 40.78 13.52
C PRO A 97 -13.14 40.49 12.15
N GLY A 98 -12.47 40.88 11.06
CA GLY A 98 -12.88 40.58 9.69
C GLY A 98 -12.85 39.09 9.37
N THR A 99 -11.97 38.30 10.00
CA THR A 99 -11.93 36.84 9.89
C THR A 99 -13.16 36.20 10.52
N ILE A 100 -13.51 36.61 11.75
CA ILE A 100 -14.70 36.12 12.46
C ILE A 100 -15.98 36.51 11.70
N SER A 101 -16.08 37.77 11.26
CA SER A 101 -17.23 38.25 10.47
C SER A 101 -17.43 37.42 9.19
N ARG A 102 -16.35 37.15 8.44
CA ARG A 102 -16.42 36.35 7.21
C ARG A 102 -16.77 34.89 7.48
N GLU A 103 -16.26 34.30 8.56
CA GLU A 103 -16.60 32.93 8.98
C GLU A 103 -18.10 32.82 9.28
N LEU A 104 -18.63 33.69 10.14
CA LEU A 104 -20.06 33.69 10.51
C LEU A 104 -20.95 33.91 9.29
N ARG A 105 -20.60 34.84 8.40
CA ARG A 105 -21.38 35.14 7.19
C ARG A 105 -21.38 34.00 6.18
N ARG A 106 -20.25 33.33 5.96
CA ARG A 106 -20.09 32.33 4.89
C ARG A 106 -20.45 30.92 5.32
N ASN A 107 -20.22 30.59 6.59
CA ASN A 107 -20.21 29.20 7.08
C ASN A 107 -21.33 28.88 8.06
N ALA A 108 -22.20 29.83 8.44
CA ALA A 108 -23.40 29.54 9.24
C ALA A 108 -24.31 28.50 8.55
N ALA A 109 -24.92 27.61 9.33
CA ALA A 109 -25.84 26.60 8.82
C ALA A 109 -27.15 27.25 8.39
N THR A 110 -27.70 26.81 7.26
CA THR A 110 -28.93 27.37 6.66
C THR A 110 -30.03 26.32 6.48
N ARG A 111 -29.96 25.19 7.20
CA ARG A 111 -30.85 24.03 6.98
C ARG A 111 -32.31 24.33 7.35
N SER A 112 -32.57 25.25 8.27
CA SER A 112 -33.90 25.55 8.83
C SER A 112 -34.41 26.96 8.50
N GLY A 113 -33.82 27.65 7.51
CA GLY A 113 -34.15 29.06 7.21
C GLY A 113 -33.64 30.08 8.25
N LYS A 114 -33.25 29.64 9.45
CA LYS A 114 -32.56 30.45 10.47
C LYS A 114 -31.04 30.28 10.36
N GLN A 115 -30.28 31.37 10.56
CA GLN A 115 -28.81 31.35 10.59
C GLN A 115 -28.31 30.83 11.95
N GLU A 116 -28.19 29.51 12.10
CA GLU A 116 -27.55 28.90 13.26
C GLU A 116 -26.07 28.62 12.97
N TYR A 117 -25.16 29.08 13.83
CA TYR A 117 -23.74 28.76 13.69
C TYR A 117 -23.44 27.44 14.41
N ARG A 118 -23.05 26.40 13.66
CA ARG A 118 -22.59 25.11 14.20
C ARG A 118 -21.17 24.84 13.73
N ALA A 119 -20.25 24.61 14.66
CA ALA A 119 -18.82 24.42 14.38
C ALA A 119 -18.54 23.30 13.36
N THR A 120 -19.23 22.17 13.49
CA THR A 120 -19.08 20.99 12.60
C THR A 120 -19.51 21.29 11.16
N VAL A 121 -20.63 21.99 10.97
CA VAL A 121 -21.13 22.40 9.66
C VAL A 121 -20.21 23.47 9.05
N ALA A 122 -19.78 24.43 9.86
CA ALA A 122 -18.89 25.49 9.42
C ALA A 122 -17.54 24.94 8.96
N GLN A 123 -16.98 23.99 9.71
CA GLN A 123 -15.77 23.25 9.35
C GLN A 123 -15.94 22.49 8.03
N TRP A 124 -17.07 21.80 7.85
CA TRP A 124 -17.35 21.08 6.62
C TRP A 124 -17.46 22.04 5.42
N LYS A 125 -18.22 23.14 5.53
CA LYS A 125 -18.33 24.16 4.48
C LYS A 125 -16.97 24.74 4.11
N ALA A 126 -16.14 25.07 5.10
CA ALA A 126 -14.78 25.55 4.88
C ALA A 126 -13.93 24.51 4.11
N GLN A 127 -14.01 23.23 4.47
CA GLN A 127 -13.29 22.15 3.78
C GLN A 127 -13.78 21.92 2.35
N GLN A 128 -15.09 21.99 2.10
CA GLN A 128 -15.65 21.89 0.75
C GLN A 128 -15.21 23.09 -0.10
N ALA A 129 -15.29 24.30 0.44
CA ALA A 129 -14.87 25.51 -0.26
C ALA A 129 -13.37 25.53 -0.57
N ALA A 130 -12.55 24.90 0.29
CA ALA A 130 -11.12 24.72 0.09
C ALA A 130 -10.76 23.67 -0.97
N LYS A 131 -11.71 22.83 -1.42
CA LYS A 131 -11.46 21.92 -2.54
C LYS A 131 -11.19 22.77 -3.79
N ARG A 132 -10.03 22.54 -4.39
CA ARG A 132 -9.66 23.08 -5.71
C ARG A 132 -9.54 21.89 -6.67
N PRO A 133 -10.68 21.33 -7.14
CA PRO A 133 -10.63 20.25 -8.09
C PRO A 133 -9.90 20.73 -9.36
N LYS A 134 -8.88 19.99 -9.76
CA LYS A 134 -8.19 20.18 -11.04
C LYS A 134 -8.47 18.94 -11.89
N VAL A 135 -8.65 19.13 -13.19
CA VAL A 135 -8.70 18.00 -14.13
C VAL A 135 -7.38 17.25 -14.02
N ALA A 136 -7.44 15.93 -13.82
CA ALA A 136 -6.24 15.12 -13.72
C ALA A 136 -5.49 15.13 -15.06
N LYS A 137 -4.15 15.15 -15.02
CA LYS A 137 -3.33 15.33 -16.23
C LYS A 137 -3.61 14.27 -17.31
N LEU A 138 -3.83 13.02 -16.91
CA LEU A 138 -4.17 11.92 -17.82
C LEU A 138 -5.61 11.99 -18.36
N VAL A 139 -6.51 12.72 -17.71
CA VAL A 139 -7.85 13.00 -18.24
C VAL A 139 -7.73 14.06 -19.35
N GLY A 140 -7.00 15.13 -19.07
CA GLY A 140 -6.85 16.27 -19.99
C GLY A 140 -5.88 16.05 -21.16
N ASN A 141 -4.97 15.09 -21.08
CA ASN A 141 -4.02 14.78 -22.16
C ASN A 141 -4.18 13.32 -22.62
N ALA A 142 -4.85 13.14 -23.76
CA ALA A 142 -5.11 11.82 -24.35
C ALA A 142 -3.83 11.11 -24.81
N ARG A 143 -2.90 11.84 -25.44
CA ARG A 143 -1.61 11.32 -25.92
C ARG A 143 -0.76 10.76 -24.78
N LEU A 144 -0.64 11.51 -23.69
CA LEU A 144 0.07 11.07 -22.50
C LEU A 144 -0.61 9.84 -21.86
N ARG A 145 -1.94 9.84 -21.82
CA ARG A 145 -2.71 8.69 -21.32
C ARG A 145 -2.44 7.44 -22.13
N GLU A 146 -2.52 7.53 -23.46
CA GLU A 146 -2.27 6.41 -24.37
C GLU A 146 -0.86 5.85 -24.17
N TYR A 147 0.16 6.72 -24.18
CA TYR A 147 1.55 6.32 -23.90
C TYR A 147 1.70 5.57 -22.57
N VAL A 148 1.12 6.11 -21.50
CA VAL A 148 1.18 5.47 -20.18
C VAL A 148 0.49 4.11 -20.20
N GLN A 149 -0.65 3.98 -20.89
CA GLN A 149 -1.34 2.69 -21.01
C GLN A 149 -0.52 1.68 -21.79
N GLU A 150 0.00 2.03 -22.97
CA GLU A 150 0.80 1.12 -23.80
C GLU A 150 2.05 0.61 -23.06
N ARG A 151 2.76 1.49 -22.36
CA ARG A 151 3.96 1.10 -21.60
C ARG A 151 3.64 0.28 -20.35
N LEU A 152 2.51 0.54 -19.69
CA LEU A 152 2.06 -0.26 -18.55
C LEU A 152 1.57 -1.63 -18.99
N ASP A 153 0.84 -1.70 -20.11
CA ASP A 153 0.42 -2.96 -20.70
C ASP A 153 1.68 -3.74 -21.10
N GLY A 154 2.67 -3.09 -21.70
CA GLY A 154 3.80 -3.77 -22.33
C GLY A 154 3.49 -4.13 -23.78
N THR A 155 2.54 -3.41 -24.39
CA THR A 155 2.23 -3.50 -25.82
C THR A 155 3.49 -3.19 -26.61
N VAL A 156 4.01 -4.20 -27.30
CA VAL A 156 5.11 -4.04 -28.25
C VAL A 156 4.48 -3.83 -29.61
N ARG A 157 4.86 -2.78 -30.33
CA ARG A 157 4.50 -2.62 -31.74
C ARG A 157 5.63 -3.19 -32.59
N ARG A 158 5.30 -3.93 -33.65
CA ARG A 158 6.26 -4.29 -34.70
C ARG A 158 6.68 -3.02 -35.46
N ALA A 159 7.73 -3.13 -36.29
CA ALA A 159 8.25 -2.01 -37.07
C ALA A 159 7.20 -1.41 -38.04
N ASP A 160 6.19 -2.19 -38.42
CA ASP A 160 5.03 -1.79 -39.24
C ASP A 160 3.90 -1.10 -38.45
N GLY A 161 4.09 -0.90 -37.13
CA GLY A 161 3.11 -0.28 -36.25
C GLY A 161 2.03 -1.22 -35.71
N THR A 162 2.01 -2.51 -36.11
CA THR A 162 1.05 -3.50 -35.64
C THR A 162 1.33 -3.90 -34.19
N PRO A 163 0.32 -3.98 -33.31
CA PRO A 163 0.51 -4.41 -31.93
C PRO A 163 0.75 -5.92 -31.88
N VAL A 164 1.81 -6.34 -31.19
CA VAL A 164 2.04 -7.73 -30.80
C VAL A 164 1.15 -8.03 -29.61
N ALA A 165 0.20 -8.95 -29.78
CA ALA A 165 -0.63 -9.44 -28.69
C ALA A 165 0.26 -10.12 -27.63
N GLY A 166 0.21 -9.63 -26.39
CA GLY A 166 0.83 -10.31 -25.25
C GLY A 166 -0.07 -11.45 -24.71
N PRO A 167 0.41 -12.24 -23.74
CA PRO A 167 -0.34 -13.36 -23.18
C PRO A 167 -1.65 -12.95 -22.49
N ASP A 168 -2.67 -13.80 -22.59
CA ASP A 168 -3.99 -13.58 -21.99
C ASP A 168 -3.88 -13.35 -20.47
N THR A 169 -4.43 -12.23 -20.02
CA THR A 169 -4.49 -11.91 -18.59
C THR A 169 -5.80 -12.43 -17.98
N PRO A 170 -5.77 -13.03 -16.77
CA PRO A 170 -7.01 -13.40 -16.09
C PRO A 170 -7.84 -12.15 -15.80
N GLY A 171 -9.16 -12.24 -16.03
CA GLY A 171 -10.08 -11.15 -15.72
C GLY A 171 -9.97 -10.65 -14.28
N TRP A 172 -10.13 -9.34 -14.09
CA TRP A 172 -9.92 -8.67 -12.81
C TRP A 172 -10.94 -9.11 -11.74
N LYS A 173 -10.49 -9.88 -10.73
CA LYS A 173 -11.32 -10.34 -9.59
C LYS A 173 -11.30 -9.40 -8.37
N GLY A 174 -10.80 -8.17 -8.52
CA GLY A 174 -10.87 -7.14 -7.48
C GLY A 174 -9.79 -7.17 -6.40
N ARG A 175 -9.88 -8.11 -5.45
CA ARG A 175 -9.38 -7.88 -4.07
C ARG A 175 -7.92 -8.22 -3.80
N LYS A 176 -7.25 -9.00 -4.66
CA LYS A 176 -5.82 -9.35 -4.66
C LYS A 176 -5.57 -10.30 -5.83
N MET A 177 -5.06 -9.79 -6.94
CA MET A 177 -4.44 -10.66 -7.94
C MET A 177 -2.98 -10.80 -7.53
N LYS A 178 -2.63 -11.91 -6.88
CA LYS A 178 -1.27 -12.44 -7.05
C LYS A 178 -1.37 -13.30 -8.31
N PRO A 179 -1.14 -12.78 -9.53
CA PRO A 179 -0.96 -13.67 -10.65
C PRO A 179 0.18 -14.61 -10.25
N HIS A 180 -0.08 -15.91 -10.24
CA HIS A 180 0.96 -16.91 -9.99
C HIS A 180 2.13 -16.66 -10.96
N ARG A 181 3.34 -17.12 -10.63
CA ARG A 181 4.53 -17.06 -11.50
C ARG A 181 4.35 -17.91 -12.79
N ALA A 182 3.21 -17.85 -13.48
CA ALA A 182 3.09 -18.32 -14.85
C ALA A 182 3.76 -17.30 -15.78
N ASP A 183 4.16 -17.71 -16.99
CA ASP A 183 4.88 -16.87 -17.95
C ASP A 183 4.10 -15.59 -18.26
N ARG A 184 4.55 -14.46 -17.71
CA ARG A 184 3.72 -13.25 -17.68
C ARG A 184 3.96 -12.32 -18.89
N HIS A 185 2.97 -11.45 -19.05
CA HIS A 185 2.98 -10.18 -19.78
C HIS A 185 3.94 -9.11 -19.18
N TRP A 186 4.60 -9.43 -18.05
CA TRP A 186 5.42 -8.54 -17.19
C TRP A 186 6.84 -8.23 -17.66
N ALA A 187 7.47 -9.04 -18.50
CA ALA A 187 8.90 -8.89 -18.80
C ALA A 187 9.16 -7.61 -19.61
N THR A 188 8.16 -7.20 -20.41
CA THR A 188 8.17 -6.02 -21.28
C THR A 188 7.39 -4.83 -20.71
N ALA A 189 6.61 -5.03 -19.64
CA ALA A 189 5.81 -3.97 -19.02
C ALA A 189 6.68 -3.05 -18.14
N TRP A 190 6.50 -1.75 -18.31
CA TRP A 190 7.31 -0.75 -17.62
C TRP A 190 6.67 -0.35 -16.30
N SER A 191 7.49 -0.12 -15.27
CA SER A 191 7.02 0.47 -14.03
C SER A 191 6.61 1.94 -14.23
N PRO A 192 5.66 2.48 -13.44
CA PRO A 192 5.34 3.90 -13.42
C PRO A 192 6.56 4.83 -13.30
N GLN A 193 7.59 4.40 -12.56
CA GLN A 193 8.86 5.09 -12.44
C GLN A 193 9.62 5.14 -13.78
N GLN A 194 9.78 4.00 -14.46
CA GLN A 194 10.44 3.94 -15.76
C GLN A 194 9.72 4.81 -16.80
N ILE A 195 8.38 4.75 -16.83
CA ILE A 195 7.55 5.58 -17.72
C ILE A 195 7.80 7.07 -17.46
N SER A 196 7.71 7.50 -16.20
CA SER A 196 7.92 8.89 -15.79
C SER A 196 9.31 9.42 -16.18
N SER A 197 10.35 8.60 -16.03
CA SER A 197 11.72 8.96 -16.42
C SER A 197 11.89 9.00 -17.93
N ARG A 198 11.35 8.01 -18.67
CA ARG A 198 11.50 7.94 -20.12
C ARG A 198 10.81 9.06 -20.86
N LEU A 199 9.64 9.50 -20.38
CA LEU A 199 8.89 10.61 -20.99
C LEU A 199 9.73 11.88 -21.11
N ARG A 200 10.71 12.10 -20.22
CA ARG A 200 11.64 13.23 -20.30
C ARG A 200 12.68 13.08 -21.41
N LEU A 201 13.05 11.85 -21.75
CA LEU A 201 14.03 11.53 -22.78
C LEU A 201 13.40 11.47 -24.17
N GLU A 202 12.22 10.85 -24.30
CA GLU A 202 11.53 10.69 -25.59
C GLU A 202 10.81 11.98 -26.04
N PHE A 203 10.45 12.86 -25.09
CA PHE A 203 9.77 14.11 -25.39
C PHE A 203 10.48 15.28 -24.68
N PRO A 204 11.75 15.59 -24.98
CA PRO A 204 12.53 16.59 -24.25
C PRO A 204 11.87 17.98 -24.27
N ASP A 205 11.27 18.36 -25.38
CA ASP A 205 10.70 19.71 -25.59
C ASP A 205 9.20 19.82 -25.27
N ASP A 206 8.53 18.71 -24.97
CA ASP A 206 7.09 18.68 -24.66
C ASP A 206 6.84 18.52 -23.15
N GLU A 207 6.60 19.64 -22.46
CA GLU A 207 6.25 19.65 -21.05
C GLU A 207 4.88 19.01 -20.75
N SER A 208 3.99 18.98 -21.74
CA SER A 208 2.67 18.36 -21.60
C SER A 208 2.78 16.85 -21.35
N MET A 209 3.88 16.23 -21.78
CA MET A 209 4.20 14.81 -21.57
C MET A 209 4.83 14.51 -20.20
N ARG A 210 5.06 15.51 -19.34
CA ARG A 210 5.65 15.30 -18.01
C ARG A 210 4.62 14.79 -17.00
N ILE A 211 4.85 13.62 -16.41
CA ILE A 211 4.02 13.14 -15.29
C ILE A 211 4.90 12.48 -14.24
N SER A 212 4.56 12.64 -12.96
CA SER A 212 5.22 11.92 -11.88
C SER A 212 4.71 10.48 -11.81
N HIS A 213 5.58 9.55 -11.46
CA HIS A 213 5.18 8.16 -11.22
C HIS A 213 4.12 8.03 -10.12
N GLU A 214 4.14 8.92 -9.12
CA GLU A 214 3.10 8.95 -8.08
C GLU A 214 1.73 9.36 -8.64
N ALA A 215 1.67 10.26 -9.63
CA ALA A 215 0.42 10.59 -10.32
C ALA A 215 -0.11 9.42 -11.16
N ILE A 216 0.78 8.61 -11.76
CA ILE A 216 0.41 7.35 -12.43
C ILE A 216 -0.17 6.37 -11.40
N TYR A 217 0.48 6.16 -10.25
CA TYR A 217 -0.07 5.31 -9.19
C TYR A 217 -1.42 5.81 -8.67
N GLN A 218 -1.59 7.13 -8.51
CA GLN A 218 -2.88 7.72 -8.13
C GLN A 218 -3.98 7.44 -9.14
N ALA A 219 -3.68 7.49 -10.44
CA ALA A 219 -4.64 7.14 -11.48
C ALA A 219 -4.99 5.65 -11.50
N LEU A 220 -4.07 4.77 -11.11
CA LEU A 220 -4.31 3.32 -11.02
C LEU A 220 -5.08 2.91 -9.75
N PHE A 221 -4.74 3.47 -8.59
CA PHE A 221 -5.26 2.98 -7.31
C PHE A 221 -6.42 3.80 -6.72
N ILE A 222 -6.48 5.12 -6.95
CA ILE A 222 -7.54 5.97 -6.34
C ILE A 222 -8.79 5.89 -7.20
N GLN A 223 -9.88 5.41 -6.59
CA GLN A 223 -11.19 5.36 -7.23
C GLN A 223 -11.68 6.78 -7.56
N GLY A 224 -12.04 7.03 -8.82
CA GLY A 224 -12.58 8.32 -9.26
C GLY A 224 -11.54 9.39 -9.65
N ARG A 225 -10.23 9.15 -9.49
CA ARG A 225 -9.17 9.96 -10.16
C ARG A 225 -8.89 9.49 -11.60
N GLY A 226 -9.68 8.52 -12.06
CA GLY A 226 -9.40 7.67 -13.19
C GLY A 226 -9.21 8.40 -14.52
N ALA A 227 -8.24 7.88 -15.27
CA ALA A 227 -8.07 8.01 -16.71
C ALA A 227 -7.50 6.70 -17.31
N LEU A 228 -7.06 5.76 -16.47
CA LEU A 228 -6.42 4.51 -16.88
C LEU A 228 -7.37 3.34 -16.59
N ARG A 229 -7.31 2.30 -17.42
CA ARG A 229 -8.02 1.04 -17.20
C ARG A 229 -7.58 0.40 -15.88
N ARG A 230 -8.52 -0.07 -15.08
CA ARG A 230 -8.26 -0.65 -13.74
C ARG A 230 -7.48 -1.97 -13.80
N GLU A 231 -7.57 -2.66 -14.93
CA GLU A 231 -6.87 -3.91 -15.23
C GLU A 231 -5.35 -3.73 -15.31
N LEU A 232 -4.86 -2.53 -15.66
CA LEU A 232 -3.42 -2.23 -15.76
C LEU A 232 -2.67 -2.40 -14.43
N VAL A 233 -3.39 -2.47 -13.31
CA VAL A 233 -2.85 -2.88 -12.01
C VAL A 233 -2.20 -4.27 -12.07
N ALA A 234 -2.74 -5.19 -12.88
CA ALA A 234 -2.21 -6.54 -13.04
C ALA A 234 -0.82 -6.54 -13.69
N CYS A 235 -0.52 -5.53 -14.51
CA CYS A 235 0.77 -5.37 -15.17
C CYS A 235 1.86 -4.80 -14.24
N LEU A 236 1.48 -4.31 -13.05
CA LEU A 236 2.47 -3.93 -12.04
C LEU A 236 3.16 -5.18 -11.47
N ARG A 237 4.48 -5.12 -11.28
CA ARG A 237 5.32 -6.23 -10.78
C ARG A 237 4.80 -6.93 -9.52
N THR A 238 4.05 -6.21 -8.67
CA THR A 238 3.50 -6.76 -7.42
C THR A 238 2.07 -7.28 -7.54
N GLY A 239 1.35 -6.96 -8.64
CA GLY A 239 -0.06 -7.29 -8.87
C GLY A 239 -1.04 -6.67 -7.86
N ARG A 240 -0.57 -5.82 -6.94
CA ARG A 240 -1.37 -5.30 -5.84
C ARG A 240 -2.36 -4.24 -6.32
N ALA A 241 -3.65 -4.46 -6.05
CA ALA A 241 -4.72 -3.50 -6.35
C ALA A 241 -4.84 -2.32 -5.39
N LEU A 242 -4.06 -2.32 -4.30
CA LEU A 242 -3.96 -1.24 -3.34
C LEU A 242 -2.49 -1.05 -3.00
N ARG A 243 -2.08 0.20 -2.80
CA ARG A 243 -0.75 0.49 -2.29
C ARG A 243 -0.63 0.02 -0.85
N GLU A 244 0.49 -0.63 -0.55
CA GLU A 244 0.84 -1.05 0.79
C GLU A 244 1.92 -0.12 1.35
N PRO A 245 1.75 0.44 2.55
CA PRO A 245 2.79 1.22 3.21
C PRO A 245 4.08 0.41 3.35
N ARG A 246 5.23 1.00 3.00
CA ARG A 246 6.54 0.34 3.12
C ARG A 246 6.86 -0.10 4.55
N ALA A 247 6.34 0.61 5.54
CA ALA A 247 6.49 0.23 6.94
C ALA A 247 5.79 -1.11 7.27
N ARG A 248 4.66 -1.44 6.59
CA ARG A 248 4.00 -2.76 6.76
C ARG A 248 4.81 -3.91 6.20
N THR A 249 5.66 -3.66 5.21
CA THR A 249 6.58 -4.68 4.69
C THR A 249 7.83 -4.84 5.55
N ARG A 250 8.19 -3.83 6.35
CA ARG A 250 9.31 -3.89 7.30
C ARG A 250 8.92 -4.48 8.65
N ASN A 251 7.68 -4.26 9.09
CA ASN A 251 7.15 -4.84 10.33
C ASN A 251 6.44 -6.16 10.04
N LYS A 252 7.14 -7.29 10.23
CA LYS A 252 6.55 -8.53 10.76
C LYS A 252 7.62 -9.62 10.99
N PRO A 253 7.92 -10.00 12.24
CA PRO A 253 8.04 -11.43 12.55
C PRO A 253 6.73 -12.09 12.09
N GLN A 254 6.83 -13.04 11.18
CA GLN A 254 5.66 -13.78 10.74
C GLN A 254 5.30 -14.81 11.80
N GLY A 255 4.00 -15.10 11.98
CA GLY A 255 3.42 -15.85 13.11
C GLY A 255 3.85 -17.32 13.31
N HIS A 256 4.99 -17.74 12.76
CA HIS A 256 5.64 -19.01 13.03
C HIS A 256 7.08 -18.85 13.57
N VAL A 257 7.57 -17.62 13.73
CA VAL A 257 8.89 -17.34 14.32
C VAL A 257 8.65 -16.85 15.75
N THR A 258 8.89 -17.71 16.72
CA THR A 258 8.99 -17.35 18.14
C THR A 258 10.25 -16.52 18.35
N ALA A 259 10.28 -15.70 19.41
CA ALA A 259 11.44 -14.86 19.73
C ALA A 259 12.71 -15.70 19.97
N ASP A 260 12.53 -16.95 20.40
CA ASP A 260 13.58 -17.88 20.87
C ASP A 260 14.34 -18.60 19.74
N VAL A 261 14.11 -18.24 18.47
CA VAL A 261 14.80 -18.84 17.31
C VAL A 261 15.13 -17.75 16.30
N VAL A 262 15.95 -16.79 16.73
CA VAL A 262 16.41 -15.68 15.89
C VAL A 262 17.87 -15.87 15.49
N LEU A 263 18.21 -15.49 14.25
CA LEU A 263 19.58 -15.56 13.72
C LEU A 263 20.61 -14.85 14.61
N SER A 264 20.19 -13.87 15.41
CA SER A 264 21.01 -13.13 16.37
C SER A 264 21.49 -13.97 17.57
N GLU A 265 20.85 -15.10 17.87
CA GLU A 265 21.23 -15.99 18.98
C GLU A 265 22.25 -17.06 18.58
N ARG A 266 22.77 -17.02 17.35
CA ARG A 266 23.80 -17.97 16.91
C ARG A 266 25.09 -17.85 17.73
N PRO A 267 25.84 -18.95 17.94
CA PRO A 267 27.18 -18.90 18.51
C PRO A 267 28.09 -17.95 17.74
N ALA A 268 29.01 -17.27 18.43
CA ALA A 268 29.95 -16.34 17.80
C ALA A 268 30.82 -17.03 16.72
N GLU A 269 31.18 -18.28 16.94
CA GLU A 269 31.94 -19.15 16.01
C GLU A 269 31.22 -19.35 14.66
N ALA A 270 29.88 -19.27 14.61
CA ALA A 270 29.13 -19.34 13.36
C ALA A 270 29.19 -18.04 12.53
N ALA A 271 29.64 -16.94 13.13
CA ALA A 271 29.67 -15.62 12.51
C ALA A 271 30.93 -15.40 11.66
N ASP A 272 32.09 -15.83 12.14
CA ASP A 272 33.39 -15.63 11.48
C ASP A 272 33.65 -16.63 10.33
N ARG A 273 32.89 -17.73 10.28
CA ARG A 273 33.00 -18.81 9.27
C ARG A 273 34.35 -19.53 9.29
N ALA A 274 35.07 -19.45 10.39
CA ALA A 274 36.40 -20.06 10.53
C ALA A 274 36.33 -21.57 10.78
N VAL A 275 35.25 -22.05 11.40
CA VAL A 275 35.07 -23.47 11.78
C VAL A 275 34.07 -24.17 10.85
N PRO A 276 34.42 -25.32 10.27
CA PRO A 276 33.47 -26.14 9.53
C PRO A 276 32.38 -26.73 10.41
N GLY A 277 31.18 -26.91 9.86
CA GLY A 277 30.07 -27.60 10.54
C GLY A 277 28.88 -26.69 10.88
N HIS A 278 28.94 -25.43 10.46
CA HIS A 278 27.81 -24.50 10.49
C HIS A 278 27.17 -24.44 9.10
N TRP A 279 25.87 -24.73 9.02
CA TRP A 279 25.14 -24.88 7.76
C TRP A 279 24.07 -23.81 7.58
N GLU A 280 23.95 -23.32 6.35
CA GLU A 280 22.86 -22.47 5.90
C GLU A 280 21.98 -23.25 4.93
N GLY A 281 20.70 -23.35 5.26
CA GLY A 281 19.74 -24.11 4.49
C GLY A 281 18.72 -23.21 3.78
N ASP A 282 18.43 -23.55 2.54
CA ASP A 282 17.41 -22.88 1.72
C ASP A 282 16.51 -23.92 1.02
N LEU A 283 15.31 -23.51 0.63
CA LEU A 283 14.35 -24.35 -0.08
C LEU A 283 14.14 -23.82 -1.49
N ILE A 284 14.56 -24.59 -2.49
CA ILE A 284 14.29 -24.27 -3.88
C ILE A 284 12.98 -24.94 -4.29
N ILE A 285 11.98 -24.13 -4.64
CA ILE A 285 10.70 -24.61 -5.18
C ILE A 285 10.70 -24.47 -6.71
N GLY A 286 10.59 -25.61 -7.40
CA GLY A 286 10.49 -25.70 -8.84
C GLY A 286 9.05 -25.61 -9.39
N THR A 287 8.93 -25.75 -10.71
CA THR A 287 7.63 -25.80 -11.39
C THR A 287 6.78 -26.97 -10.90
N GLY A 288 5.46 -26.77 -10.86
CA GLY A 288 4.55 -27.78 -10.31
C GLY A 288 4.79 -28.08 -8.82
N ARG A 289 5.39 -27.15 -8.07
CA ARG A 289 5.71 -27.30 -6.64
C ARG A 289 6.60 -28.52 -6.31
N SER A 290 7.48 -28.92 -7.23
CA SER A 290 8.62 -29.75 -6.83
C SER A 290 9.53 -28.96 -5.89
N ALA A 291 10.30 -29.64 -5.06
CA ALA A 291 11.18 -28.98 -4.12
C ALA A 291 12.49 -29.73 -3.93
N ILE A 292 13.54 -28.98 -3.60
CA ILE A 292 14.82 -29.51 -3.17
C ILE A 292 15.35 -28.62 -2.05
N GLY A 293 15.78 -29.25 -0.96
CA GLY A 293 16.50 -28.54 0.10
C GLY A 293 17.95 -28.34 -0.33
N THR A 294 18.53 -27.19 -0.07
CA THR A 294 19.97 -26.96 -0.19
C THR A 294 20.55 -26.73 1.19
N LEU A 295 21.74 -27.26 1.43
CA LEU A 295 22.49 -27.09 2.65
C LEU A 295 23.90 -26.67 2.27
N VAL A 296 24.27 -25.45 2.59
CA VAL A 296 25.59 -24.89 2.28
C VAL A 296 26.37 -24.75 3.58
N GLU A 297 27.51 -25.41 3.65
CA GLU A 297 28.45 -25.30 4.76
C GLU A 297 29.17 -23.94 4.68
N ARG A 298 29.20 -23.19 5.79
CA ARG A 298 29.55 -21.76 5.77
C ARG A 298 31.05 -21.49 5.59
N SER A 299 31.91 -22.44 5.97
CA SER A 299 33.37 -22.32 5.86
C SER A 299 33.88 -22.79 4.48
N SER A 300 33.73 -24.08 4.18
CA SER A 300 34.13 -24.79 2.97
C SER A 300 33.26 -24.51 1.74
N ARG A 301 32.03 -23.99 1.93
CA ARG A 301 31.02 -23.81 0.85
C ARG A 301 30.58 -25.09 0.16
N SER A 302 30.87 -26.25 0.76
CA SER A 302 30.31 -27.52 0.31
C SER A 302 28.78 -27.46 0.34
N THR A 303 28.16 -27.99 -0.71
CA THR A 303 26.71 -27.94 -0.88
C THR A 303 26.16 -29.35 -0.91
N LEU A 304 25.18 -29.62 -0.04
CA LEU A 304 24.38 -30.84 -0.05
C LEU A 304 23.00 -30.54 -0.60
N LEU A 305 22.54 -31.41 -1.50
CA LEU A 305 21.21 -31.36 -2.07
C LEU A 305 20.32 -32.40 -1.40
N VAL A 306 19.25 -31.95 -0.77
CA VAL A 306 18.28 -32.79 -0.04
C VAL A 306 17.10 -33.02 -0.96
N HIS A 307 17.00 -34.23 -1.49
CA HIS A 307 15.89 -34.61 -2.36
C HIS A 307 14.58 -34.70 -1.55
N LEU A 308 13.54 -34.00 -2.01
CA LEU A 308 12.22 -33.98 -1.39
C LEU A 308 11.18 -34.56 -2.36
N PRO A 309 10.98 -35.89 -2.35
CA PRO A 309 10.04 -36.52 -3.26
C PRO A 309 8.61 -36.12 -2.95
N ARG A 310 7.76 -36.09 -3.98
CA ARG A 310 6.31 -35.91 -3.82
C ARG A 310 5.73 -37.13 -3.13
N SER A 311 4.69 -36.93 -2.32
CA SER A 311 3.93 -38.06 -1.79
C SER A 311 3.15 -38.75 -2.91
N GLU A 312 2.88 -40.05 -2.77
CA GLU A 312 2.09 -40.84 -3.74
C GLU A 312 0.72 -40.21 -4.05
N ALA A 313 0.07 -39.61 -3.05
CA ALA A 313 -1.23 -38.92 -3.21
C ALA A 313 -1.16 -37.55 -3.94
N TRP A 314 -0.01 -37.14 -4.46
CA TRP A 314 0.15 -35.84 -5.14
C TRP A 314 -0.54 -35.82 -6.50
N GLY A 315 -1.56 -34.96 -6.64
CA GLY A 315 -2.29 -34.76 -7.89
C GLY A 315 -3.56 -35.61 -8.02
N GLU A 316 -3.79 -36.56 -7.11
CA GLU A 316 -5.00 -37.37 -7.09
C GLU A 316 -6.21 -36.64 -6.47
N LYS A 317 -5.96 -35.75 -5.49
CA LYS A 317 -7.01 -34.99 -4.78
C LYS A 317 -6.72 -33.49 -4.81
N PRO A 318 -7.76 -32.64 -4.86
CA PRO A 318 -7.60 -31.19 -4.72
C PRO A 318 -6.91 -30.82 -3.40
N THR A 319 -6.01 -29.84 -3.42
CA THR A 319 -5.33 -29.37 -2.21
C THR A 319 -6.32 -28.74 -1.23
N VAL A 320 -6.35 -29.23 0.01
CA VAL A 320 -7.17 -28.67 1.09
C VAL A 320 -6.38 -27.60 1.85
N LYS A 321 -7.02 -26.48 2.19
CA LYS A 321 -6.40 -25.43 3.00
C LYS A 321 -6.06 -25.97 4.39
N ASN A 322 -4.80 -25.85 4.80
CA ASN A 322 -4.23 -26.45 6.02
C ASN A 322 -4.21 -27.99 6.05
N GLY A 323 -4.35 -28.64 4.89
CA GLY A 323 -4.13 -30.08 4.76
C GLY A 323 -2.63 -30.44 4.77
N PRO A 324 -2.31 -31.75 4.79
CA PRO A 324 -0.93 -32.22 4.72
C PRO A 324 -0.24 -31.73 3.44
N SER A 325 1.07 -31.43 3.54
CA SER A 325 1.86 -31.04 2.39
C SER A 325 2.19 -32.26 1.54
N LEU A 326 1.41 -32.48 0.49
CA LEU A 326 1.59 -33.59 -0.45
C LEU A 326 2.75 -33.33 -1.46
N GLY A 327 3.27 -32.10 -1.50
CA GLY A 327 4.30 -31.68 -2.46
C GLY A 327 5.73 -32.06 -2.06
N GLY A 328 5.92 -32.80 -0.97
CA GLY A 328 7.24 -33.23 -0.48
C GLY A 328 7.97 -32.19 0.38
N TYR A 329 7.60 -30.91 0.33
CA TYR A 329 8.27 -29.83 1.07
C TYR A 329 7.60 -29.44 2.40
N GLY A 330 6.74 -30.32 2.95
CA GLY A 330 6.18 -30.11 4.28
C GLY A 330 7.25 -30.16 5.38
N ALA A 331 7.00 -29.52 6.52
CA ALA A 331 7.95 -29.50 7.65
C ALA A 331 8.37 -30.91 8.10
N VAL A 332 7.44 -31.88 8.10
CA VAL A 332 7.71 -33.27 8.46
C VAL A 332 8.63 -33.95 7.45
N ALA A 333 8.30 -33.87 6.15
CA ALA A 333 9.10 -34.46 5.08
C ALA A 333 10.50 -33.82 5.00
N MET A 334 10.58 -32.51 5.17
CA MET A 334 11.84 -31.78 5.23
C MET A 334 12.71 -32.22 6.40
N ASN A 335 12.14 -32.33 7.60
CA ASN A 335 12.89 -32.77 8.77
C ASN A 335 13.43 -34.21 8.61
N ALA A 336 12.59 -35.11 8.10
CA ALA A 336 13.01 -36.49 7.81
C ALA A 336 14.16 -36.54 6.79
N ALA A 337 14.03 -35.81 5.68
CA ALA A 337 15.06 -35.76 4.64
C ALA A 337 16.36 -35.09 5.12
N LEU A 338 16.27 -33.98 5.86
CA LEU A 338 17.42 -33.32 6.48
C LEU A 338 18.14 -34.24 7.45
N THR A 339 17.39 -34.93 8.31
CA THR A 339 17.96 -35.89 9.28
C THR A 339 18.71 -37.00 8.55
N ALA A 340 18.12 -37.57 7.50
CA ALA A 340 18.75 -38.62 6.71
C ALA A 340 20.02 -38.14 5.99
N SER A 341 20.00 -36.94 5.38
CA SER A 341 21.18 -36.37 4.72
C SER A 341 22.28 -35.98 5.70
N MET A 342 21.92 -35.36 6.83
CA MET A 342 22.90 -34.94 7.85
C MET A 342 23.52 -36.12 8.58
N ALA A 343 22.78 -37.22 8.80
CA ALA A 343 23.29 -38.42 9.45
C ALA A 343 24.48 -39.08 8.71
N GLN A 344 24.67 -38.77 7.42
CA GLN A 344 25.81 -39.25 6.63
C GLN A 344 27.12 -38.49 6.94
N LEU A 345 27.02 -37.35 7.65
CA LEU A 345 28.17 -36.52 8.00
C LEU A 345 28.73 -36.91 9.38
N PRO A 346 30.06 -36.79 9.58
CA PRO A 346 30.67 -36.86 10.90
C PRO A 346 30.00 -35.90 11.90
N GLU A 347 29.96 -36.29 13.17
CA GLU A 347 29.37 -35.48 14.25
C GLU A 347 29.99 -34.08 14.36
N GLN A 348 31.30 -33.99 14.13
CA GLN A 348 32.06 -32.74 14.17
C GLN A 348 31.58 -31.72 13.13
N LEU A 349 30.92 -32.16 12.05
CA LEU A 349 30.38 -31.29 11.01
C LEU A 349 28.89 -30.97 11.23
N ARG A 350 28.26 -31.41 12.31
CA ARG A 350 26.81 -31.22 12.57
C ARG A 350 26.54 -30.21 13.69
N LEU A 351 27.20 -29.05 13.66
CA LEU A 351 27.14 -28.08 14.77
C LEU A 351 25.83 -27.28 14.78
N THR A 352 25.59 -26.44 13.77
CA THR A 352 24.40 -25.57 13.73
C THR A 352 23.79 -25.56 12.34
N LEU A 353 22.46 -25.53 12.25
CA LEU A 353 21.72 -25.34 11.02
C LEU A 353 20.82 -24.10 11.11
N THR A 354 21.02 -23.14 10.22
CA THR A 354 20.12 -21.99 10.04
C THR A 354 19.29 -22.18 8.78
N TRP A 355 17.99 -21.84 8.83
CA TRP A 355 17.06 -22.02 7.72
C TRP A 355 16.29 -20.72 7.44
N ASP A 356 16.13 -20.32 6.17
CA ASP A 356 15.29 -19.18 5.84
C ASP A 356 13.81 -19.51 6.08
N ARG A 357 13.16 -18.75 6.97
CA ARG A 357 11.72 -18.89 7.30
C ARG A 357 10.85 -17.92 6.49
N GLY A 358 11.35 -17.45 5.35
CA GLY A 358 10.59 -16.68 4.38
C GLY A 358 9.27 -17.35 3.98
N LYS A 359 8.20 -16.57 3.84
CA LYS A 359 7.02 -17.02 3.11
C LYS A 359 7.24 -16.79 1.62
N GLU A 360 7.43 -17.86 0.87
CA GLU A 360 7.27 -17.82 -0.59
C GLU A 360 5.81 -17.89 -1.04
#